data_AF-A0A958K8E7-F1
#
_entry.id   AF-A0A958K8E7-F1
#
_cell.length_a   1.000
_cell.length_b   1.000
_cell.length_c   1.000
_cell.angle_alpha   90.00
_cell.angle_beta   90.00
_cell.angle_gamma   90.00
#
_symmetry.space_group_name_H-M   'P 1'
#
loop_
_entity.id
_entity.type
_entity.pdbx_description
1 polymer ?
#
loop_
_entity_poly.entity_id
_entity_poly.type
_entity_poly.pdbx_seq_one_letter_code
_entity_poly.pdbx_strand_id
1 'polypeptide(L)'
;LSKNPNVSWEIVRRFKELKSLGYPLMLAVSRKSFLGQGSESLDKRDELSVDVALSVARQFDFCGPDYIRVHNVAMHRRKLTCGVPCSN
;
A
#
# COMPACT_ATOMS: atom_id res chain seq x y z
N LEU A 1 -12.54 4.89 -2.78
CA LEU A 1 -11.99 4.17 -3.95
C LEU A 1 -13.15 3.49 -4.63
N SER A 2 -13.18 3.59 -5.96
CA SER A 2 -14.33 3.21 -6.78
C SER A 2 -14.73 1.75 -6.57
N LYS A 3 -16.00 1.42 -6.83
CA LYS A 3 -16.45 0.03 -6.93
C LYS A 3 -15.73 -0.71 -8.07
N ASN A 4 -15.23 0.02 -9.06
CA ASN A 4 -14.39 -0.53 -10.12
C ASN A 4 -12.92 -0.66 -9.62
N PRO A 5 -12.39 -1.89 -9.50
CA PRO A 5 -11.03 -2.11 -9.01
C PRO A 5 -9.97 -1.54 -9.96
N ASN A 6 -10.22 -1.50 -11.27
CA ASN A 6 -9.26 -1.00 -12.27
C ASN A 6 -8.92 0.48 -12.03
N VAL A 7 -9.94 1.29 -11.74
CA VAL A 7 -9.76 2.72 -11.40
C VAL A 7 -8.89 2.87 -10.15
N SER A 8 -9.06 1.99 -9.17
CA SER A 8 -8.27 2.04 -7.94
C SER A 8 -6.81 1.69 -8.18
N TRP A 9 -6.55 0.68 -9.01
CA TRP A 9 -5.20 0.29 -9.41
C TRP A 9 -4.51 1.36 -10.27
N GLU A 10 -5.25 2.05 -11.12
CA GLU A 10 -4.70 3.13 -11.94
C GLU A 10 -4.23 4.31 -11.09
N ILE A 11 -4.96 4.66 -10.03
CA ILE A 11 -4.53 5.68 -9.05
C ILE A 11 -3.21 5.26 -8.36
N VAL A 12 -3.09 3.98 -7.98
CA VAL A 12 -1.87 3.45 -7.35
C VAL A 12 -0.68 3.47 -8.33
N ARG A 13 -0.91 3.15 -9.62
CA ARG A 13 0.14 3.21 -10.65
C ARG A 13 0.61 4.64 -10.91
N ARG A 14 -0.31 5.61 -10.86
CA ARG A 14 -0.02 7.05 -11.07
C ARG A 14 0.34 7.77 -9.76
N PHE A 15 0.70 7.04 -8.71
CA PHE A 15 1.01 7.61 -7.40
C PHE A 15 2.14 8.65 -7.46
N LYS A 16 3.12 8.46 -8.34
CA LYS A 16 4.21 9.44 -8.57
C LYS A 16 3.69 10.80 -9.05
N GLU A 17 2.66 10.83 -9.89
CA GLU A 17 2.03 12.08 -10.36
C GLU A 17 1.28 12.80 -9.23
N LEU A 18 0.71 12.05 -8.29
CA LEU A 18 0.11 12.66 -7.10
C LEU A 18 1.19 13.24 -6.19
N LYS A 19 2.35 12.57 -6.09
CA LYS A 19 3.44 12.99 -5.22
C LYS A 19 4.15 14.25 -5.72
N SER A 20 4.19 14.46 -7.04
CA SER A 20 4.75 15.68 -7.63
C SER A 20 3.96 16.95 -7.29
N LEU A 21 2.75 16.84 -6.73
CA LEU A 21 1.99 17.98 -6.22
C LEU A 21 2.60 18.61 -4.95
N GLY A 22 3.62 17.97 -4.35
CA GLY A 22 4.35 18.52 -3.19
C GLY A 22 3.65 18.33 -1.85
N TYR A 23 2.51 17.63 -1.81
CA TYR A 23 1.79 17.34 -0.57
C TYR A 23 2.20 16.00 0.05
N PRO A 24 2.04 15.85 1.38
CA PRO A 24 2.10 14.54 2.01
C PRO A 24 0.94 13.67 1.52
N LEU A 25 1.24 12.44 1.11
CA LEU A 25 0.29 11.46 0.61
C LEU A 25 0.15 10.30 1.58
N MET A 26 -1.12 9.93 1.82
CA MET A 26 -1.47 8.76 2.61
C MET A 26 -2.01 7.64 1.73
N LEU A 27 -1.38 6.47 1.80
CA LEU A 27 -1.85 5.26 1.15
C LEU A 27 -2.78 4.49 2.10
N ALA A 28 -4.07 4.51 1.81
CA ALA A 28 -5.10 3.78 2.56
C ALA A 28 -5.61 2.58 1.75
N VAL A 29 -4.77 1.56 1.63
CA VAL A 29 -5.07 0.29 0.95
C VAL A 29 -5.81 -0.70 1.87
N SER A 30 -5.67 -0.58 3.19
CA SER A 30 -6.10 -1.65 4.09
C SER A 30 -7.58 -2.03 4.02
N ARG A 31 -7.84 -3.33 3.82
CA ARG A 31 -9.17 -3.96 3.73
C ARG A 31 -10.06 -3.41 2.61
N LYS A 32 -9.51 -2.87 1.53
CA LYS A 32 -10.32 -2.45 0.37
C LYS A 32 -10.67 -3.64 -0.50
N SER A 33 -11.91 -3.67 -1.01
CA SER A 33 -12.43 -4.77 -1.86
C SER A 33 -11.71 -4.94 -3.20
N PHE A 34 -10.85 -4.01 -3.62
CA PHE A 34 -10.07 -4.14 -4.85
C PHE A 34 -8.76 -4.94 -4.69
N LEU A 35 -8.31 -5.19 -3.45
CA LEU A 35 -7.06 -5.90 -3.15
C LEU A 35 -7.23 -7.41 -3.06
N GLY A 36 -8.44 -7.86 -2.79
CA GLY A 36 -8.80 -9.27 -2.67
C GLY A 36 -10.30 -9.40 -2.82
N GLN A 37 -10.76 -10.56 -3.31
CA GLN A 37 -12.19 -10.83 -3.43
C GLN A 37 -12.83 -10.83 -2.04
N GLY A 38 -14.10 -10.42 -1.95
CA GLY A 38 -14.80 -10.23 -0.67
C GLY A 38 -14.93 -11.48 0.20
N SER A 39 -14.57 -12.66 -0.31
CA SER A 39 -14.60 -13.96 0.37
C SER A 39 -13.34 -14.30 1.17
N GLU A 40 -12.27 -13.52 1.07
CA GLU A 40 -11.01 -13.80 1.78
C GLU A 40 -11.10 -13.47 3.28
N SER A 41 -10.41 -14.26 4.11
CA SER A 41 -10.32 -14.03 5.55
C SER A 41 -9.71 -12.66 5.87
N LEU A 42 -10.02 -12.10 7.04
CA LEU A 42 -9.51 -10.79 7.47
C LEU A 42 -7.97 -10.76 7.48
N ASP A 43 -7.34 -11.85 7.92
CA ASP A 43 -5.88 -11.98 7.95
C ASP A 43 -5.26 -11.97 6.55
N LYS A 44 -5.85 -12.69 5.60
CA LYS A 44 -5.40 -12.69 4.20
C LYS A 44 -5.50 -11.32 3.57
N ARG A 45 -6.58 -10.58 3.87
CA ARG A 45 -6.78 -9.21 3.39
C ARG A 45 -5.77 -8.25 4.00
N ASP A 46 -5.40 -8.45 5.26
CA ASP A 46 -4.34 -7.66 5.88
C ASP A 46 -2.97 -7.99 5.28
N GLU A 47 -2.65 -9.26 5.01
CA GLU A 47 -1.43 -9.64 4.28
C GLU A 47 -1.32 -8.97 2.91
N LEU A 48 -2.39 -9.03 2.11
CA LEU A 48 -2.46 -8.39 0.79
C LEU A 48 -2.32 -6.86 0.90
N SER A 49 -2.89 -6.27 1.96
CA SER A 49 -2.75 -4.84 2.23
C SER A 49 -1.29 -4.47 2.50
N VAL A 50 -0.58 -5.31 3.26
CA VAL A 50 0.86 -5.11 3.54
C VAL A 50 1.67 -5.23 2.26
N ASP A 51 1.42 -6.25 1.45
CA ASP A 51 2.20 -6.51 0.24
C ASP A 51 2.04 -5.40 -0.79
N VAL A 52 0.83 -4.85 -0.95
CA VAL A 52 0.62 -3.71 -1.84
C VAL A 52 1.24 -2.44 -1.29
N ALA A 53 1.11 -2.16 0.01
CA ALA A 53 1.74 -1.00 0.62
C ALA A 53 3.27 -1.04 0.48
N LEU A 54 3.88 -2.21 0.68
CA LEU A 54 5.32 -2.43 0.49
C LEU A 54 5.72 -2.36 -0.98
N SER A 55 4.93 -2.94 -1.89
CA SER A 55 5.22 -2.88 -3.32
C SER A 55 5.21 -1.45 -3.82
N VAL A 56 4.25 -0.63 -3.39
CA VAL A 56 4.23 0.81 -3.67
C VAL A 56 5.47 1.47 -3.05
N ALA A 57 5.74 1.26 -1.77
CA ALA A 57 6.90 1.87 -1.11
C ALA A 57 8.24 1.51 -1.79
N ARG A 58 8.40 0.26 -2.24
CA ARG A 58 9.61 -0.26 -2.90
C ARG A 58 9.72 0.12 -4.37
N GLN A 59 8.63 0.04 -5.14
CA GLN A 59 8.64 0.41 -6.57
C GLN A 59 9.00 1.88 -6.78
N PHE A 60 8.74 2.72 -5.78
CA PHE A 60 8.92 4.16 -5.92
C PHE A 60 10.24 4.68 -5.36
N ASP A 61 11.23 3.85 -5.00
CA ASP A 61 12.65 4.23 -4.78
C ASP A 61 12.81 5.65 -4.17
N PHE A 62 12.33 5.84 -2.92
CA PHE A 62 12.27 7.10 -2.14
C PHE A 62 11.09 8.06 -2.36
N CYS A 63 10.20 7.82 -3.32
CA CYS A 63 8.93 8.53 -3.51
C CYS A 63 7.69 7.76 -3.00
N GLY A 64 7.91 6.83 -2.06
CA GLY A 64 6.83 6.10 -1.40
C GLY A 64 5.84 7.02 -0.66
N PRO A 65 4.70 6.49 -0.20
CA PRO A 65 3.74 7.26 0.59
C PRO A 65 4.35 7.71 1.92
N ASP A 66 4.06 8.95 2.33
CA ASP A 66 4.51 9.49 3.63
C ASP A 66 3.80 8.79 4.80
N TYR A 67 2.55 8.37 4.56
CA TYR A 67 1.74 7.68 5.55
C TYR A 67 1.09 6.43 4.95
N ILE A 68 1.07 5.35 5.71
CA ILE A 68 0.37 4.12 5.34
C ILE A 68 -0.67 3.82 6.42
N ARG A 69 -1.95 3.78 6.01
CA ARG A 69 -3.05 3.45 6.93
C ARG A 69 -3.29 1.95 6.94
N VAL A 70 -3.08 1.34 8.10
CA VAL A 70 -3.10 -0.11 8.32
C VAL A 70 -4.05 -0.47 9.45
N HIS A 71 -4.62 -1.68 9.42
CA HIS A 71 -5.39 -2.20 10.54
C HIS A 71 -4.53 -3.09 11.45
N ASN A 72 -3.70 -3.97 10.88
CA ASN A 72 -2.74 -4.78 11.62
C ASN A 72 -1.33 -4.17 11.55
N VAL A 73 -1.00 -3.35 12.56
CA VAL A 73 0.31 -2.68 12.67
C VAL A 73 1.45 -3.68 12.88
N ALA A 74 1.22 -4.72 13.70
CA ALA A 74 2.23 -5.72 14.03
C ALA A 74 2.70 -6.46 12.77
N MET A 75 1.77 -6.85 11.90
CA MET A 75 2.07 -7.53 10.64
C MET A 75 2.85 -6.63 9.66
N HIS A 76 2.44 -5.37 9.52
CA HIS A 76 3.14 -4.41 8.66
C HIS A 76 4.57 -4.17 9.13
N ARG A 77 4.76 -3.98 10.45
CA ARG A 77 6.08 -3.77 11.03
C ARG A 77 7.01 -4.96 10.78
N ARG A 78 6.53 -6.19 10.93
CA ARG A 78 7.31 -7.42 10.66
C ARG A 78 7.78 -7.50 9.21
N LYS A 79 6.89 -7.25 8.23
CA LYS A 79 7.26 -7.33 6.81
C LYS A 79 8.17 -6.17 6.36
N LEU A 80 8.03 -4.98 6.96
CA LEU A 80 8.95 -3.86 6.73
C LEU A 80 10.38 -4.19 7.20
N THR A 81 10.52 -4.74 8.41
CA THR A 81 11.85 -5.07 8.97
C THR A 81 12.55 -6.23 8.26
N CYS A 82 11.80 -7.09 7.56
CA CYS A 82 12.36 -8.30 6.93
C CYS A 82 12.92 -8.08 5.52
N GLY A 83 12.80 -6.90 4.91
CA GLY A 83 13.17 -6.75 3.49
C GLY A 83 13.49 -5.34 3.03
N VAL A 84 14.11 -4.53 3.89
CA VAL A 84 14.79 -3.31 3.44
C VAL A 84 16.25 -3.48 3.85
N PRO A 85 17.18 -3.88 2.95
CA PRO A 85 18.57 -3.62 3.22
C PRO A 85 18.71 -2.10 3.26
N CYS A 86 18.87 -1.55 4.46
CA CYS A 86 19.33 -0.18 4.61
C CYS A 86 20.76 -0.13 4.09
N SER A 87 20.92 0.21 2.82
CA SER A 87 22.18 0.72 2.31
C SER A 87 22.38 2.10 2.95
N ASN A 88 23.29 2.18 3.90
CA ASN A 88 23.85 3.46 4.37
C ASN A 88 24.62 4.14 3.23
#